data_AF-A0A0R2XDD8-F1
#
_entry.id   AF-A0A0R2XDD8-F1
#
_cell.length_a   1.000
_cell.length_b   1.000
_cell.length_c   1.000
_cell.angle_alpha   90.00
_cell.angle_beta   90.00
_cell.angle_gamma   90.00
#
_symmetry.space_group_name_H-M   'P 1'
#
loop_
_entity.id
_entity.type
_entity.pdbx_description
1 polymer ?
#
loop_
_entity_poly.entity_id
_entity_poly.type
_entity_poly.pdbx_seq_one_letter_code
_entity_poly.pdbx_strand_id
1 'polypeptide(L)'
;MQLPDAQSLVTQARSLLSSRQDLAWLGIRDTRLELILATSGLAFEKTSSRPPPTLTLLLREPVRLRLRDHLRANPSPGVQSLLDSIFLPPLAPLLPAQSPGGQPLEATLLLAAHLLDTSAFTANVAGDMKILAQQSINDRSLRPLQPFVLSLLSLARRFEYDSLRKILGSIDTLSSLHWFSDQIRSPTEPGDLLLAASLWAGPVERLALLPQNPAHPWADLSSAISLGRGAVELLVQRHAPVLSSQLPFPPDLFPALLRWEKSLLLLRALLFLVSSWFLILAFWRWLPNPFPQSPGPWRLAPRLLQTALLAFLLGAALEPAWLHPRPLPRYRLSLAETPFSAKNQSTKGNAMDPTNLITLAIFLGLQIAVYRICVRRMRQIENGPGDTQLKLRLLENEDNLFDAGLYVGIAGTATALVLQVIGLIQPSLLAAYASNLFGIACVAIVKIFHVRALKQRLLIPPEKK
;
A
#
# COMPACT_ATOMS: atom_id res chain seq x y z
N MET A 1 -16.67 20.36 -5.40
CA MET A 1 -16.60 21.52 -6.30
C MET A 1 -16.11 21.03 -7.65
N GLN A 2 -16.92 21.14 -8.70
CA GLN A 2 -16.51 20.83 -10.08
C GLN A 2 -15.44 21.86 -10.47
N LEU A 3 -14.20 21.41 -10.65
CA LEU A 3 -13.07 22.28 -10.93
C LEU A 3 -13.06 22.61 -12.43
N PRO A 4 -13.25 23.89 -12.83
CA PRO A 4 -13.19 24.33 -14.23
C PRO A 4 -11.80 24.06 -14.87
N ASP A 5 -10.76 23.90 -14.06
CA ASP A 5 -9.40 23.70 -14.55
C ASP A 5 -9.05 22.25 -14.88
N ALA A 6 -9.76 21.24 -14.35
CA ALA A 6 -9.48 19.84 -14.69
C ALA A 6 -9.87 19.54 -16.15
N GLN A 7 -10.97 20.12 -16.62
CA GLN A 7 -11.32 20.10 -18.03
C GLN A 7 -10.34 20.94 -18.85
N SER A 8 -9.93 22.11 -18.35
CA SER A 8 -8.93 22.97 -19.00
C SER A 8 -7.57 22.28 -19.17
N LEU A 9 -7.16 21.45 -18.19
CA LEU A 9 -5.88 20.74 -18.14
C LEU A 9 -5.91 19.44 -18.92
N VAL A 10 -7.04 18.73 -18.92
CA VAL A 10 -7.28 17.65 -19.89
C VAL A 10 -7.31 18.23 -21.30
N THR A 11 -7.91 19.39 -21.52
CA THR A 11 -7.80 20.09 -22.80
C THR A 11 -6.42 20.65 -23.06
N GLN A 12 -5.60 20.98 -22.06
CA GLN A 12 -4.21 21.43 -22.27
C GLN A 12 -3.26 20.27 -22.56
N ALA A 13 -3.40 19.13 -21.88
CA ALA A 13 -2.72 17.89 -22.23
C ALA A 13 -3.15 17.39 -23.60
N ARG A 14 -4.46 17.48 -23.91
CA ARG A 14 -4.99 17.26 -25.26
C ARG A 14 -4.51 18.33 -26.24
N SER A 15 -4.29 19.57 -25.82
CA SER A 15 -3.76 20.67 -26.64
C SER A 15 -2.26 20.56 -26.86
N LEU A 16 -1.50 19.99 -25.94
CA LEU A 16 -0.08 19.67 -26.11
C LEU A 16 0.08 18.46 -27.03
N LEU A 17 -0.88 17.53 -26.98
CA LEU A 17 -1.03 16.46 -27.97
C LEU A 17 -1.53 16.99 -29.33
N SER A 18 -2.36 18.05 -29.36
CA SER A 18 -2.94 18.61 -30.59
C SER A 18 -2.21 19.85 -31.16
N SER A 19 -1.29 20.49 -30.43
CA SER A 19 -0.57 21.72 -30.86
C SER A 19 0.58 21.43 -31.82
N ARG A 20 0.80 20.15 -32.16
CA ARG A 20 1.56 19.73 -33.35
C ARG A 20 0.59 19.32 -34.45
N GLN A 21 -0.41 20.16 -34.72
CA GLN A 21 -1.55 19.89 -35.61
C GLN A 21 -1.15 19.74 -37.09
N ASP A 22 -0.02 20.32 -37.44
CA ASP A 22 0.73 20.17 -38.69
C ASP A 22 1.40 18.78 -38.85
N LEU A 23 1.45 17.98 -37.78
CA LEU A 23 1.93 16.59 -37.78
C LEU A 23 0.90 15.57 -37.22
N ALA A 24 -0.29 16.02 -36.81
CA ALA A 24 -1.23 15.25 -35.98
C ALA A 24 -2.31 14.47 -36.74
N TRP A 25 -2.55 14.75 -38.03
CA TRP A 25 -3.58 14.00 -38.77
C TRP A 25 -3.20 12.53 -39.00
N LEU A 26 -1.89 12.22 -39.00
CA LEU A 26 -1.43 10.89 -39.36
C LEU A 26 -1.32 9.95 -38.16
N GLY A 27 -0.83 10.38 -36.98
CA GLY A 27 -0.62 9.46 -35.84
C GLY A 27 0.13 8.17 -36.21
N ILE A 28 0.79 8.19 -37.38
CA ILE A 28 1.57 7.17 -38.01
C ILE A 28 2.79 7.97 -38.44
N ARG A 29 3.91 7.82 -37.72
CA ARG A 29 5.21 8.21 -38.29
C ARG A 29 5.84 7.08 -39.08
N ASP A 30 5.17 5.93 -39.14
CA ASP A 30 5.66 4.77 -39.86
C ASP A 30 5.25 4.83 -41.33
N THR A 31 6.16 5.34 -42.15
CA THR A 31 5.99 5.46 -43.60
C THR A 31 5.59 4.12 -44.24
N ARG A 32 5.94 2.99 -43.61
CA ARG A 32 5.58 1.66 -44.10
C ARG A 32 4.10 1.34 -43.90
N LEU A 33 3.55 1.62 -42.71
CA LEU A 33 2.14 1.36 -42.42
C LEU A 33 1.23 2.33 -43.19
N GLU A 34 1.66 3.58 -43.34
CA GLU A 34 1.01 4.56 -44.22
C GLU A 34 0.92 4.09 -45.67
N LEU A 35 2.01 3.54 -46.24
CA LEU A 35 2.01 3.04 -47.61
C LEU A 35 1.07 1.84 -47.80
N ILE A 36 0.99 0.96 -46.79
CA ILE A 36 0.06 -0.17 -46.79
C ILE A 36 -1.41 0.31 -46.71
N LEU A 37 -1.68 1.34 -45.91
CA LEU A 37 -3.02 1.90 -45.77
C LEU A 37 -3.44 2.75 -46.97
N ALA A 38 -2.55 3.59 -47.52
CA ALA A 38 -2.82 4.44 -48.67
C ALA A 38 -3.18 3.62 -49.91
N THR A 39 -2.47 2.51 -50.13
CA THR A 39 -2.76 1.61 -51.24
C THR A 39 -4.09 0.86 -51.06
N SER A 40 -4.58 0.70 -49.82
CA SER A 40 -5.80 -0.08 -49.50
C SER A 40 -7.11 0.61 -49.88
N GLY A 41 -7.05 1.82 -50.45
CA GLY A 41 -8.21 2.61 -50.82
C GLY A 41 -8.96 3.21 -49.61
N LEU A 42 -8.46 2.96 -48.40
CA LEU A 42 -9.02 3.43 -47.13
C LEU A 42 -8.31 4.70 -46.66
N ALA A 43 -8.13 5.66 -47.59
CA ALA A 43 -7.73 7.02 -47.21
C ALA A 43 -8.78 7.54 -46.23
N PHE A 44 -8.34 7.73 -44.98
CA PHE A 44 -9.17 8.01 -43.81
C PHE A 44 -10.25 9.07 -44.09
N GLU A 45 -11.45 8.87 -43.52
CA GLU A 45 -12.46 9.91 -43.39
C GLU A 45 -11.82 11.15 -42.76
N LYS A 46 -11.57 12.20 -43.56
CA LYS A 46 -10.97 13.48 -43.15
C LYS A 46 -11.81 14.23 -42.10
N THR A 47 -12.95 13.70 -41.70
CA THR A 47 -13.97 14.29 -40.82
C THR A 47 -13.86 13.90 -39.34
N SER A 48 -12.92 13.03 -38.96
CA SER A 48 -12.76 12.59 -37.56
C SER A 48 -11.71 13.41 -36.82
N SER A 49 -12.08 14.00 -35.67
CA SER A 49 -11.17 14.81 -34.84
C SER A 49 -10.16 14.00 -34.00
N ARG A 50 -10.27 12.66 -33.98
CA ARG A 50 -9.41 11.74 -33.25
C ARG A 50 -9.06 10.52 -34.12
N PRO A 51 -7.80 10.09 -34.17
CA PRO A 51 -7.44 8.86 -34.89
C PRO A 51 -8.04 7.63 -34.17
N PRO A 52 -8.54 6.64 -34.93
CA PRO A 52 -9.17 5.46 -34.37
C PRO A 52 -8.15 4.55 -33.66
N PRO A 53 -8.57 3.75 -32.66
CA PRO A 53 -7.68 2.82 -31.97
C PRO A 53 -7.11 1.78 -32.95
N THR A 54 -5.86 1.39 -32.74
CA THR A 54 -5.06 0.55 -33.67
C THR A 54 -5.81 -0.71 -34.10
N LEU A 55 -6.51 -1.35 -33.16
CA LEU A 55 -7.24 -2.58 -33.42
C LEU A 55 -8.39 -2.37 -34.42
N THR A 56 -9.11 -1.25 -34.37
CA THR A 56 -10.23 -0.99 -35.30
C THR A 56 -9.77 -0.82 -36.75
N LEU A 57 -8.53 -0.35 -36.95
CA LEU A 57 -7.91 -0.29 -38.27
C LEU A 57 -7.54 -1.68 -38.79
N LEU A 58 -6.95 -2.50 -37.93
CA LEU A 58 -6.50 -3.85 -38.28
C LEU A 58 -7.63 -4.89 -38.32
N LEU A 59 -8.82 -4.57 -37.81
CA LEU A 59 -10.01 -5.41 -37.99
C LEU A 59 -10.58 -5.34 -39.41
N ARG A 60 -10.13 -4.42 -40.27
CA ARG A 60 -10.56 -4.38 -41.67
C ARG A 60 -9.83 -5.47 -42.46
N GLU A 61 -10.59 -6.35 -43.09
CA GLU A 61 -10.08 -7.44 -43.93
C GLU A 61 -9.05 -7.00 -45.00
N PRO A 62 -9.28 -5.93 -45.81
CA PRO A 62 -8.31 -5.53 -46.83
C PRO A 62 -6.97 -5.08 -46.24
N VAL A 63 -6.98 -4.55 -45.01
CA VAL A 63 -5.76 -4.15 -44.29
C VAL A 63 -5.02 -5.39 -43.79
N ARG A 64 -5.72 -6.38 -43.24
CA ARG A 64 -5.10 -7.64 -42.76
C ARG A 64 -4.42 -8.40 -43.88
N LEU A 65 -5.09 -8.59 -45.01
CA LEU A 65 -4.55 -9.34 -46.14
C LEU A 65 -3.25 -8.72 -46.65
N ARG A 66 -3.25 -7.40 -46.87
CA ARG A 66 -2.07 -6.69 -47.37
C ARG A 66 -0.92 -6.64 -46.37
N LEU A 67 -1.23 -6.43 -45.09
CA LEU A 67 -0.21 -6.44 -44.05
C LEU A 67 0.39 -7.84 -43.91
N ARG A 68 -0.43 -8.90 -44.01
CA ARG A 68 0.06 -10.29 -44.04
C ARG A 68 0.96 -10.55 -45.24
N ASP A 69 0.57 -10.11 -46.44
CA ASP A 69 1.38 -10.28 -47.65
C ASP A 69 2.72 -9.52 -47.56
N HIS A 70 2.68 -8.29 -47.01
CA HIS A 70 3.87 -7.50 -46.75
C HIS A 70 4.82 -8.15 -45.74
N LEU A 71 4.28 -8.66 -44.62
CA LEU A 71 5.10 -9.33 -43.60
C LEU A 71 5.66 -10.67 -44.08
N ARG A 72 4.95 -11.38 -44.97
CA ARG A 72 5.47 -12.61 -45.60
C ARG A 72 6.67 -12.36 -46.51
N ALA A 73 6.74 -11.18 -47.13
CA ALA A 73 7.91 -10.79 -47.93
C ALA A 73 9.14 -10.48 -47.06
N ASN A 74 8.98 -10.34 -45.74
CA ASN A 74 10.07 -10.02 -44.83
C ASN A 74 10.85 -11.28 -44.41
N PRO A 75 12.19 -11.29 -44.53
CA PRO A 75 13.02 -12.47 -44.24
C PRO A 75 13.30 -12.67 -42.74
N SER A 76 12.81 -11.82 -41.84
CA SER A 76 13.17 -11.93 -40.42
C SER A 76 12.53 -13.17 -39.75
N PRO A 77 13.34 -14.05 -39.11
CA PRO A 77 12.85 -15.33 -38.58
C PRO A 77 11.84 -15.15 -37.45
N GLY A 78 11.96 -14.07 -36.67
CA GLY A 78 11.01 -13.74 -35.61
C GLY A 78 9.63 -13.38 -36.15
N VAL A 79 9.57 -12.61 -37.25
CA VAL A 79 8.29 -12.25 -37.89
C VAL A 79 7.64 -13.48 -38.50
N GLN A 80 8.41 -14.33 -39.18
CA GLN A 80 7.92 -15.59 -39.74
C GLN A 80 7.38 -16.52 -38.66
N SER A 81 8.10 -16.69 -37.54
CA SER A 81 7.62 -17.50 -36.41
C SER A 81 6.29 -17.01 -35.83
N LEU A 82 6.05 -15.69 -35.80
CA LEU A 82 4.78 -15.11 -35.38
C LEU A 82 3.67 -15.33 -36.42
N LEU A 83 3.98 -15.24 -37.71
CA LEU A 83 3.01 -15.53 -38.78
C LEU A 83 2.61 -17.01 -38.80
N ASP A 84 3.55 -17.92 -38.56
CA ASP A 84 3.27 -19.35 -38.47
C ASP A 84 2.39 -19.68 -37.26
N SER A 85 2.49 -18.89 -36.19
CA SER A 85 1.64 -19.03 -34.99
C SER A 85 0.15 -18.74 -35.25
N ILE A 86 -0.20 -18.05 -36.34
CA ILE A 86 -1.60 -17.75 -36.72
C ILE A 86 -2.40 -19.04 -36.98
N PHE A 87 -1.74 -20.10 -37.46
CA PHE A 87 -2.37 -21.37 -37.81
C PHE A 87 -2.54 -22.32 -36.62
N LEU A 88 -2.03 -21.95 -35.44
CA LEU A 88 -2.07 -22.80 -34.25
C LEU A 88 -3.44 -22.75 -33.55
N PRO A 89 -3.87 -23.85 -32.90
CA PRO A 89 -5.11 -23.87 -32.14
C PRO A 89 -4.99 -22.97 -30.89
N PRO A 90 -5.89 -21.99 -30.69
CA PRO A 90 -5.89 -21.17 -29.49
C PRO A 90 -6.56 -21.86 -28.31
N LEU A 91 -6.25 -21.38 -27.10
CA LEU A 91 -6.94 -21.75 -25.88
C LEU A 91 -8.01 -20.70 -25.53
N ALA A 92 -9.06 -21.13 -24.83
CA ALA A 92 -10.05 -20.23 -24.24
C ALA A 92 -9.34 -19.14 -23.41
N PRO A 93 -9.70 -17.86 -23.54
CA PRO A 93 -10.91 -17.29 -24.16
C PRO A 93 -10.82 -16.94 -25.66
N LEU A 94 -9.74 -17.29 -26.36
CA LEU A 94 -9.51 -16.86 -27.75
C LEU A 94 -10.09 -17.89 -28.75
N LEU A 95 -10.66 -17.40 -29.86
CA LEU A 95 -11.18 -18.22 -30.96
C LEU A 95 -10.13 -18.37 -32.07
N PRO A 96 -10.14 -19.50 -32.83
CA PRO A 96 -9.17 -19.76 -33.90
C PRO A 96 -9.20 -18.66 -34.95
N ALA A 97 -8.02 -18.19 -35.37
CA ALA A 97 -7.84 -17.04 -36.28
C ALA A 97 -8.66 -17.14 -37.58
N GLN A 98 -8.86 -18.35 -38.09
CA GLN A 98 -9.60 -18.64 -39.32
C GLN A 98 -11.12 -18.61 -39.17
N SER A 99 -11.62 -18.60 -37.93
CA SER A 99 -13.06 -18.49 -37.66
C SER A 99 -13.49 -17.02 -37.71
N PRO A 100 -14.77 -16.72 -38.06
CA PRO A 100 -15.27 -15.35 -38.08
C PRO A 100 -15.14 -14.64 -36.72
N GLY A 101 -15.08 -15.37 -35.60
CA GLY A 101 -14.83 -14.81 -34.27
C GLY A 101 -13.34 -14.63 -33.90
N GLY A 102 -12.40 -15.16 -34.69
CA GLY A 102 -10.95 -15.12 -34.43
C GLY A 102 -10.21 -13.95 -35.08
N GLN A 103 -10.91 -13.07 -35.80
CA GLN A 103 -10.32 -11.90 -36.45
C GLN A 103 -9.49 -10.99 -35.51
N PRO A 104 -9.90 -10.75 -34.24
CA PRO A 104 -9.08 -9.97 -33.30
C PRO A 104 -7.74 -10.63 -33.01
N LEU A 105 -7.69 -11.97 -32.94
CA LEU A 105 -6.46 -12.72 -32.71
C LEU A 105 -5.50 -12.58 -33.91
N GLU A 106 -6.01 -12.79 -35.13
CA GLU A 106 -5.24 -12.57 -36.35
C GLU A 106 -4.69 -11.14 -36.42
N ALA A 107 -5.55 -10.14 -36.17
CA ALA A 107 -5.16 -8.73 -36.17
C ALA A 107 -4.06 -8.42 -35.15
N THR A 108 -4.12 -9.01 -33.95
CA THR A 108 -3.08 -8.81 -32.92
C THR A 108 -1.77 -9.50 -33.20
N LEU A 109 -1.78 -10.70 -33.79
CA LEU A 109 -0.55 -11.39 -34.19
C LEU A 109 0.13 -10.65 -35.34
N LEU A 110 -0.66 -10.17 -36.30
CA LEU A 110 -0.19 -9.30 -37.38
C LEU A 110 0.38 -7.97 -36.84
N LEU A 111 -0.28 -7.37 -35.85
CA LEU A 111 0.24 -6.17 -35.16
C LEU A 111 1.55 -6.46 -34.45
N ALA A 112 1.65 -7.57 -33.69
CA ALA A 112 2.86 -7.97 -33.00
C ALA A 112 4.02 -8.17 -33.98
N ALA A 113 3.77 -8.85 -35.09
CA ALA A 113 4.75 -9.08 -36.14
C ALA A 113 5.20 -7.78 -36.82
N HIS A 114 4.28 -6.85 -37.07
CA HIS A 114 4.63 -5.54 -37.61
C HIS A 114 5.41 -4.66 -36.60
N LEU A 115 5.04 -4.69 -35.32
CA LEU A 115 5.77 -3.99 -34.25
C LEU A 115 7.18 -4.58 -34.05
N LEU A 116 7.36 -5.88 -34.27
CA LEU A 116 8.67 -6.52 -34.27
C LEU A 116 9.53 -6.04 -35.45
N ASP A 117 8.96 -5.98 -36.66
CA ASP A 117 9.67 -5.50 -37.86
C ASP A 117 10.10 -4.03 -37.73
N THR A 118 9.23 -3.20 -37.16
CA THR A 118 9.50 -1.76 -36.95
C THR A 118 10.39 -1.48 -35.74
N SER A 119 10.92 -2.51 -35.08
CA SER A 119 11.73 -2.41 -33.86
C SER A 119 11.08 -1.58 -32.75
N ALA A 120 9.75 -1.68 -32.61
CA ALA A 120 8.99 -0.94 -31.61
C ALA A 120 9.20 -1.45 -30.17
N PHE A 121 9.63 -2.70 -30.01
CA PHE A 121 9.90 -3.32 -28.72
C PHE A 121 11.37 -3.11 -28.29
N THR A 122 11.60 -3.03 -26.98
CA THR A 122 12.96 -3.16 -26.42
C THR A 122 13.57 -4.52 -26.77
N ALA A 123 14.89 -4.57 -26.92
CA ALA A 123 15.62 -5.78 -27.31
C ALA A 123 15.29 -7.01 -26.43
N ASN A 124 15.08 -6.82 -25.13
CA ASN A 124 14.71 -7.87 -24.19
C ASN A 124 13.33 -8.47 -24.52
N VAL A 125 12.30 -7.63 -24.58
CA VAL A 125 10.93 -8.04 -24.94
C VAL A 125 10.86 -8.68 -26.33
N ALA A 126 11.60 -8.13 -27.30
CA ALA A 126 11.69 -8.71 -28.64
C ALA A 126 12.35 -10.09 -28.65
N GLY A 127 13.38 -10.30 -27.81
CA GLY A 127 14.04 -11.59 -27.61
C GLY A 127 13.10 -12.62 -26.98
N ASP A 128 12.47 -12.27 -25.86
CA ASP A 128 11.54 -13.14 -25.16
C ASP A 128 10.34 -13.52 -26.04
N MET A 129 9.81 -12.59 -26.81
CA MET A 129 8.71 -12.86 -27.75
C MET A 129 9.11 -13.86 -28.83
N LYS A 130 10.33 -13.78 -29.39
CA LYS A 130 10.82 -14.76 -30.36
C LYS A 130 10.95 -16.15 -29.74
N ILE A 131 11.42 -16.22 -28.50
CA ILE A 131 11.52 -17.48 -27.75
C ILE A 131 10.13 -18.08 -27.51
N LEU A 132 9.16 -17.27 -27.05
CA LEU A 132 7.77 -17.70 -26.82
C LEU A 132 7.10 -18.14 -28.12
N ALA A 133 7.35 -17.44 -29.24
CA ALA A 133 6.84 -17.83 -30.55
C ALA A 133 7.39 -19.20 -30.99
N GLN A 134 8.69 -19.42 -30.84
CA GLN A 134 9.31 -20.70 -31.18
C GLN A 134 8.80 -21.83 -30.28
N GLN A 135 8.63 -21.58 -28.98
CA GLN A 135 8.04 -22.54 -28.05
C GLN A 135 6.60 -22.90 -28.45
N SER A 136 5.79 -21.91 -28.83
CA SER A 136 4.43 -22.12 -29.32
C SER A 136 4.37 -23.03 -30.55
N ILE A 137 5.29 -22.85 -31.50
CA ILE A 137 5.40 -23.70 -32.70
C ILE A 137 5.78 -25.13 -32.31
N ASN A 138 6.79 -25.29 -31.45
CA ASN A 138 7.27 -26.59 -30.99
C ASN A 138 6.18 -27.36 -30.24
N ASP A 139 5.46 -26.67 -29.34
CA ASP A 139 4.37 -27.24 -28.54
C ASP A 139 3.07 -27.41 -29.33
N ARG A 140 3.03 -26.94 -30.59
CA ARG A 140 1.84 -26.88 -31.46
C ARG A 140 0.64 -26.22 -30.78
N SER A 141 0.87 -25.28 -29.88
CA SER A 141 -0.17 -24.61 -29.10
C SER A 141 0.17 -23.14 -28.87
N LEU A 142 -0.86 -22.28 -28.82
CA LEU A 142 -0.69 -20.86 -28.52
C LEU A 142 -0.47 -20.56 -27.03
N ARG A 143 -0.37 -21.57 -26.18
CA ARG A 143 -0.31 -21.42 -24.72
C ARG A 143 0.82 -20.50 -24.21
N PRO A 144 2.08 -20.63 -24.64
CA PRO A 144 3.15 -19.76 -24.13
C PRO A 144 3.02 -18.31 -24.64
N LEU A 145 2.45 -18.10 -25.82
CA LEU A 145 2.29 -16.79 -26.46
C LEU A 145 0.96 -16.09 -26.03
N GLN A 146 -0.02 -16.85 -25.59
CA GLN A 146 -1.36 -16.39 -25.20
C GLN A 146 -1.37 -15.17 -24.25
N PRO A 147 -0.62 -15.14 -23.12
CA PRO A 147 -0.69 -14.00 -22.20
C PRO A 147 -0.22 -12.71 -22.89
N PHE A 148 0.76 -12.80 -23.79
CA PHE A 148 1.29 -11.66 -24.54
C PHE A 148 0.31 -11.15 -25.60
N VAL A 149 -0.35 -12.06 -26.33
CA VAL A 149 -1.39 -11.67 -27.28
C VAL A 149 -2.55 -10.98 -26.57
N LEU A 150 -2.97 -11.51 -25.42
CA LEU A 150 -4.04 -10.90 -24.64
C LEU A 150 -3.65 -9.51 -24.14
N SER A 151 -2.44 -9.32 -23.63
CA SER A 151 -2.00 -8.00 -23.15
C SER A 151 -1.93 -7.00 -24.30
N LEU A 152 -1.33 -7.38 -25.43
CA LEU A 152 -1.28 -6.54 -26.63
C LEU A 152 -2.68 -6.22 -27.17
N LEU A 153 -3.60 -7.19 -27.17
CA LEU A 153 -5.00 -7.00 -27.57
C LEU A 153 -5.69 -5.91 -26.74
N SER A 154 -5.55 -5.96 -25.41
CA SER A 154 -6.12 -4.94 -24.53
C SER A 154 -5.54 -3.55 -24.76
N LEU A 155 -4.24 -3.46 -25.07
CA LEU A 155 -3.58 -2.19 -25.36
C LEU A 155 -4.01 -1.63 -26.72
N ALA A 156 -4.01 -2.46 -27.77
CA ALA A 156 -4.37 -2.08 -29.14
C ALA A 156 -5.84 -1.65 -29.26
N ARG A 157 -6.72 -2.13 -28.38
CA ARG A 157 -8.12 -1.69 -28.29
C ARG A 157 -8.25 -0.27 -27.75
N ARG A 158 -7.36 0.17 -26.86
CA ARG A 158 -7.46 1.45 -26.15
C ARG A 158 -6.58 2.55 -26.73
N PHE A 159 -5.44 2.19 -27.33
CA PHE A 159 -4.44 3.15 -27.80
C PHE A 159 -4.29 3.18 -29.32
N GLU A 160 -3.92 4.37 -29.80
CA GLU A 160 -3.49 4.66 -31.16
C GLU A 160 -2.08 4.08 -31.41
N TYR A 161 -1.72 3.89 -32.68
CA TYR A 161 -0.51 3.16 -33.06
C TYR A 161 0.78 3.81 -32.53
N ASP A 162 0.94 5.13 -32.71
CA ASP A 162 2.11 5.86 -32.21
C ASP A 162 2.22 5.84 -30.68
N SER A 163 1.09 5.96 -29.99
CA SER A 163 1.01 5.88 -28.52
C SER A 163 1.40 4.48 -28.03
N LEU A 164 0.90 3.44 -28.71
CA LEU A 164 1.26 2.06 -28.44
C LEU A 164 2.76 1.81 -28.65
N ARG A 165 3.32 2.28 -29.77
CA ARG A 165 4.75 2.16 -30.07
C ARG A 165 5.63 2.83 -29.02
N LYS A 166 5.27 4.04 -28.57
CA LYS A 166 6.01 4.75 -27.53
C LYS A 166 5.97 4.02 -26.19
N ILE A 167 4.83 3.47 -25.81
CA ILE A 167 4.69 2.70 -24.56
C ILE A 167 5.53 1.42 -24.65
N LEU A 168 5.40 0.67 -25.74
CA LEU A 168 6.13 -0.58 -25.93
C LEU A 168 7.64 -0.39 -25.98
N GLY A 169 8.12 0.74 -26.52
CA GLY A 169 9.54 1.10 -26.49
C GLY A 169 10.06 1.54 -25.11
N SER A 170 9.18 1.74 -24.12
CA SER A 170 9.55 2.08 -22.73
C SER A 170 9.49 0.89 -21.78
N ILE A 171 9.08 -0.29 -22.27
CA ILE A 171 8.87 -1.49 -21.46
C ILE A 171 10.03 -2.46 -21.70
N ASP A 172 10.76 -2.77 -20.64
CA ASP A 172 11.94 -3.65 -20.72
C ASP A 172 11.60 -5.12 -20.42
N THR A 173 10.59 -5.38 -19.58
CA THR A 173 10.22 -6.75 -19.16
C THR A 173 8.78 -7.13 -19.54
N LEU A 174 8.55 -8.38 -19.97
CA LEU A 174 7.21 -8.91 -20.26
C LEU A 174 6.24 -8.82 -19.07
N SER A 175 6.72 -9.01 -17.85
CA SER A 175 5.91 -8.88 -16.63
C SER A 175 5.33 -7.47 -16.46
N SER A 176 6.09 -6.44 -16.81
CA SER A 176 5.65 -5.04 -16.74
C SER A 176 4.61 -4.72 -17.81
N LEU A 177 4.72 -5.33 -19.00
CA LEU A 177 3.72 -5.25 -20.06
C LEU A 177 2.40 -5.91 -19.64
N HIS A 178 2.46 -7.08 -18.99
CA HIS A 178 1.29 -7.74 -18.43
C HIS A 178 0.63 -6.89 -17.36
N TRP A 179 1.41 -6.41 -16.38
CA TRP A 179 0.92 -5.52 -15.33
C TRP A 179 0.19 -4.30 -15.90
N PHE A 180 0.81 -3.62 -16.87
CA PHE A 180 0.22 -2.44 -17.50
C PHE A 180 -1.11 -2.76 -18.22
N SER A 181 -1.15 -3.88 -18.93
CA SER A 181 -2.36 -4.34 -19.60
C SER A 181 -3.48 -4.68 -18.63
N ASP A 182 -3.15 -5.21 -17.46
CA ASP A 182 -4.12 -5.56 -16.42
C ASP A 182 -4.71 -4.32 -15.74
N GLN A 183 -3.88 -3.30 -15.45
CA GLN A 183 -4.39 -2.02 -14.95
C GLN A 183 -5.40 -1.40 -15.94
N ILE A 184 -5.09 -1.44 -17.23
CA ILE A 184 -5.96 -0.92 -18.29
C ILE A 184 -7.28 -1.68 -18.45
N ARG A 185 -7.31 -2.97 -18.11
CA ARG A 185 -8.53 -3.79 -18.18
C ARG A 185 -9.48 -3.52 -17.03
N SER A 186 -8.98 -3.01 -15.90
CA SER A 186 -9.81 -2.75 -14.74
C SER A 186 -10.85 -1.64 -15.05
N PRO A 187 -12.12 -1.80 -14.60
CA PRO A 187 -13.19 -0.84 -14.90
C PRO A 187 -13.00 0.50 -14.17
N THR A 188 -12.10 0.55 -13.20
CA THR A 188 -11.94 1.66 -12.25
C THR A 188 -10.98 2.76 -12.74
N GLU A 189 -10.41 2.66 -13.96
CA GLU A 189 -9.20 3.43 -14.29
C GLU A 189 -9.17 4.19 -15.63
N PRO A 190 -8.61 5.42 -15.64
CA PRO A 190 -8.29 6.16 -16.85
C PRO A 190 -6.90 5.77 -17.37
N GLY A 191 -6.84 4.85 -18.34
CA GLY A 191 -5.61 4.49 -19.06
C GLY A 191 -4.88 5.68 -19.69
N ASP A 192 -5.56 6.80 -19.91
CA ASP A 192 -4.95 8.07 -20.32
C ASP A 192 -4.01 8.65 -19.24
N LEU A 193 -4.31 8.48 -17.94
CA LEU A 193 -3.42 8.90 -16.85
C LEU A 193 -2.17 8.02 -16.79
N LEU A 194 -2.31 6.72 -16.97
CA LEU A 194 -1.19 5.78 -17.02
C LEU A 194 -0.28 6.07 -18.22
N LEU A 195 -0.87 6.37 -19.38
CA LEU A 195 -0.13 6.81 -20.55
C LEU A 195 0.64 8.11 -20.27
N ALA A 196 -0.01 9.13 -19.71
CA ALA A 196 0.65 10.38 -19.35
C ALA A 196 1.80 10.17 -18.35
N ALA A 197 1.58 9.33 -17.33
CA ALA A 197 2.61 8.98 -16.35
C ALA A 197 3.79 8.24 -16.98
N SER A 198 3.55 7.30 -17.89
CA SER A 198 4.62 6.59 -18.60
C SER A 198 5.46 7.51 -19.48
N LEU A 199 4.83 8.52 -20.11
CA LEU A 199 5.54 9.50 -20.92
C LEU A 199 6.39 10.48 -20.09
N TRP A 200 6.00 10.75 -18.84
CA TRP A 200 6.68 11.71 -17.97
C TRP A 200 7.74 11.08 -17.06
N ALA A 201 7.46 9.92 -16.46
CA ALA A 201 8.36 9.24 -15.52
C ALA A 201 9.38 8.30 -16.18
N GLY A 202 9.14 7.92 -17.44
CA GLY A 202 9.91 6.90 -18.15
C GLY A 202 9.35 5.49 -17.94
N PRO A 203 10.20 4.46 -17.76
CA PRO A 203 9.80 3.07 -17.92
C PRO A 203 8.67 2.67 -16.96
N VAL A 204 7.72 1.90 -17.51
CA VAL A 204 6.48 1.49 -16.84
C VAL A 204 6.74 0.69 -15.56
N GLU A 205 7.88 0.02 -15.47
CA GLU A 205 8.32 -0.72 -14.28
C GLU A 205 8.34 0.13 -13.01
N ARG A 206 8.68 1.42 -13.14
CA ARG A 206 8.71 2.31 -11.99
C ARG A 206 7.31 2.69 -11.50
N LEU A 207 6.31 2.63 -12.39
CA LEU A 207 4.90 2.85 -12.04
C LEU A 207 4.29 1.66 -11.29
N ALA A 208 4.80 0.45 -11.53
CA ALA A 208 4.36 -0.75 -10.80
C ALA A 208 4.72 -0.72 -9.31
N LEU A 209 5.71 0.09 -8.93
CA LEU A 209 6.18 0.22 -7.55
C LEU A 209 5.40 1.26 -6.73
N LEU A 210 4.41 1.94 -7.33
CA LEU A 210 3.68 3.00 -6.66
C LEU A 210 2.78 2.49 -5.52
N PRO A 211 2.70 3.24 -4.41
CA PRO A 211 1.79 2.90 -3.32
C PRO A 211 0.34 3.02 -3.81
N GLN A 212 -0.37 1.90 -3.92
CA GLN A 212 -1.78 1.89 -4.31
C GLN A 212 -2.66 2.00 -3.07
N ASN A 213 -3.49 3.05 -3.02
CA ASN A 213 -4.54 3.16 -2.02
C ASN A 213 -5.74 2.31 -2.46
N PRO A 214 -6.20 1.30 -1.68
CA PRO A 214 -7.27 0.40 -2.08
C PRO A 214 -8.62 1.11 -2.33
N ALA A 215 -8.83 2.30 -1.75
CA ALA A 215 -10.05 3.08 -1.97
C ALA A 215 -10.02 3.90 -3.28
N HIS A 216 -8.85 4.43 -3.65
CA HIS A 216 -8.65 5.22 -4.86
C HIS A 216 -7.26 4.94 -5.45
N PRO A 217 -7.12 3.91 -6.33
CA PRO A 217 -5.81 3.40 -6.75
C PRO A 217 -4.94 4.41 -7.52
N TRP A 218 -5.52 5.52 -8.01
CA TRP A 218 -4.82 6.54 -8.81
C TRP A 218 -4.98 7.97 -8.31
N ALA A 219 -5.51 8.18 -7.11
CA ALA A 219 -5.65 9.54 -6.57
C ALA A 219 -4.29 10.27 -6.54
N ASP A 220 -3.26 9.57 -6.06
CA ASP A 220 -1.90 10.10 -5.92
C ASP A 220 -1.27 10.39 -7.28
N LEU A 221 -1.47 9.51 -8.26
CA LEU A 221 -0.98 9.71 -9.62
C LEU A 221 -1.73 10.85 -10.33
N SER A 222 -3.05 10.94 -10.15
CA SER A 222 -3.87 12.02 -10.73
C SER A 222 -3.50 13.39 -10.17
N SER A 223 -3.23 13.48 -8.87
CA SER A 223 -2.78 14.72 -8.22
C SER A 223 -1.36 15.08 -8.64
N ALA A 224 -0.44 14.12 -8.72
CA ALA A 224 0.90 14.37 -9.24
C ALA A 224 0.89 14.84 -10.69
N ILE A 225 0.04 14.25 -11.56
CA ILE A 225 -0.11 14.71 -12.94
C ILE A 225 -0.64 16.16 -12.99
N SER A 226 -1.59 16.51 -12.13
CA SER A 226 -2.10 17.89 -12.06
C SER A 226 -1.04 18.92 -11.64
N LEU A 227 0.00 18.50 -10.90
CA LEU A 227 1.12 19.33 -10.46
C LEU A 227 2.27 19.37 -11.49
N GLY A 228 2.23 18.50 -12.51
CA GLY A 228 3.16 18.48 -13.63
C GLY A 228 4.27 17.42 -13.53
N ARG A 229 5.19 17.47 -14.50
CA ARG A 229 6.22 16.44 -14.73
C ARG A 229 7.11 16.17 -13.52
N GLY A 230 7.60 17.22 -12.85
CA GLY A 230 8.50 17.07 -11.70
C GLY A 230 7.84 16.37 -10.51
N ALA A 231 6.53 16.56 -10.31
CA ALA A 231 5.79 15.89 -9.25
C ALA A 231 5.64 14.39 -9.53
N VAL A 232 5.40 14.01 -10.78
CA VAL A 232 5.35 12.60 -11.22
C VAL A 232 6.71 11.93 -11.07
N GLU A 233 7.80 12.59 -11.48
CA GLU A 233 9.16 12.06 -11.31
C GLU A 233 9.50 11.86 -9.82
N LEU A 234 9.13 12.81 -8.94
CA LEU A 234 9.34 12.69 -7.49
C LEU A 234 8.52 11.56 -6.86
N LEU A 235 7.25 11.42 -7.26
CA LEU A 235 6.37 10.36 -6.79
C LEU A 235 6.93 8.97 -7.13
N VAL A 236 7.44 8.83 -8.35
CA VAL A 236 8.05 7.59 -8.84
C VAL A 236 9.40 7.31 -8.16
N GLN A 237 10.22 8.32 -7.89
CA GLN A 237 11.48 8.11 -7.19
C GLN A 237 11.28 7.74 -5.72
N ARG A 238 10.30 8.36 -5.04
CA ARG A 238 10.13 8.24 -3.59
C ARG A 238 9.16 7.15 -3.16
N HIS A 239 8.26 6.71 -4.04
CA HIS A 239 7.25 5.68 -3.74
C HIS A 239 6.46 6.02 -2.47
N ALA A 240 6.14 7.29 -2.28
CA ALA A 240 5.45 7.82 -1.10
C ALA A 240 4.07 8.34 -1.52
N PRO A 241 3.04 8.18 -0.66
CA PRO A 241 1.71 8.67 -0.97
C PRO A 241 1.68 10.20 -1.01
N VAL A 242 0.81 10.75 -1.84
CA VAL A 242 0.63 12.20 -1.93
C VAL A 242 -0.29 12.66 -0.81
N LEU A 243 0.18 13.61 -0.01
CA LEU A 243 -0.66 14.27 0.99
C LEU A 243 -1.65 15.20 0.28
N SER A 244 -2.93 14.81 0.27
CA SER A 244 -4.01 15.61 -0.30
C SER A 244 -4.35 16.85 0.53
N SER A 245 -3.91 16.93 1.79
CA SER A 245 -4.14 18.10 2.63
C SER A 245 -3.17 19.20 2.23
N GLN A 246 -3.70 20.33 1.76
CA GLN A 246 -2.94 21.55 1.57
C GLN A 246 -2.40 22.02 2.93
N LEU A 247 -1.12 21.76 3.20
CA LEU A 247 -0.44 22.41 4.31
C LEU A 247 -0.32 23.90 3.97
N PRO A 248 -0.56 24.82 4.93
CA PRO A 248 -0.39 26.26 4.74
C PRO A 248 1.10 26.61 4.76
N PHE A 249 1.88 26.00 3.89
CA PHE A 249 3.32 26.23 3.77
C PHE A 249 3.61 27.02 2.50
N PRO A 250 4.44 28.06 2.57
CA PRO A 250 4.77 28.86 1.38
C PRO A 250 5.48 27.99 0.33
N PRO A 251 5.06 28.05 -0.95
CA PRO A 251 5.55 27.15 -1.99
C PRO A 251 7.05 27.32 -2.28
N ASP A 252 7.60 28.50 -2.01
CA ASP A 252 8.99 28.85 -2.28
C ASP A 252 9.99 28.08 -1.40
N LEU A 253 9.54 27.56 -0.26
CA LEU A 253 10.40 26.81 0.66
C LEU A 253 10.50 25.31 0.30
N PHE A 254 9.58 24.76 -0.49
CA PHE A 254 9.63 23.34 -0.89
C PHE A 254 10.95 22.90 -1.55
N PRO A 255 11.54 23.62 -2.51
CA PRO A 255 12.82 23.20 -3.09
C PRO A 255 13.96 23.20 -2.07
N ALA A 256 13.95 24.12 -1.09
CA ALA A 256 14.92 24.12 0.00
C ALA A 256 14.69 22.94 0.97
N LEU A 257 13.42 22.66 1.33
CA LEU A 257 13.04 21.53 2.18
C LEU A 257 13.41 20.19 1.53
N LEU A 258 13.22 20.03 0.22
CA LEU A 258 13.63 18.82 -0.51
C LEU A 258 15.14 18.59 -0.49
N ARG A 259 15.95 19.66 -0.54
CA ARG A 259 17.42 19.55 -0.45
C ARG A 259 17.89 19.15 0.94
N TRP A 260 17.20 19.63 1.98
CA TRP A 260 17.59 19.45 3.39
C TRP A 260 16.79 18.36 4.12
N GLU A 261 16.09 17.49 3.39
CA GLU A 261 15.23 16.44 3.94
C GLU A 261 15.93 15.60 5.01
N LYS A 262 17.13 15.07 4.72
CA LYS A 262 17.88 14.22 5.65
C LYS A 262 18.26 14.95 6.94
N SER A 263 18.67 16.22 6.82
CA SER A 263 19.00 17.06 7.97
C SER A 263 17.78 17.43 8.80
N LEU A 264 16.62 17.65 8.16
CA LEU A 264 15.37 17.92 8.86
C LEU A 264 14.85 16.68 9.59
N LEU A 265 14.99 15.50 9.00
CA LEU A 265 14.69 14.22 9.66
C LEU A 265 15.59 13.99 10.87
N LEU A 266 16.89 14.30 10.76
CA LEU A 266 17.83 14.21 11.88
C LEU A 266 17.48 15.21 12.99
N LEU A 267 17.20 16.47 12.64
CA LEU A 267 16.78 17.50 13.59
C LEU A 267 15.51 17.07 14.33
N ARG A 268 14.54 16.53 13.60
CA ARG A 268 13.32 15.99 14.18
C ARG A 268 13.60 14.84 15.15
N ALA A 269 14.48 13.91 14.80
CA ALA A 269 14.88 12.82 15.71
C ALA A 269 15.54 13.35 16.99
N LEU A 270 16.41 14.37 16.89
CA LEU A 270 17.01 15.04 18.04
C LEU A 270 15.94 15.71 18.91
N LEU A 271 14.97 16.42 18.31
CA LEU A 271 13.85 17.04 19.03
C LEU A 271 13.04 16.00 19.80
N PHE A 272 12.77 14.82 19.24
CA PHE A 272 12.11 13.73 19.95
C PHE A 272 12.93 13.20 21.12
N LEU A 273 14.24 13.02 20.95
CA LEU A 273 15.13 12.61 22.04
C LEU A 273 15.16 13.63 23.18
N VAL A 274 15.26 14.92 22.85
CA VAL A 274 15.26 16.01 23.82
C VAL A 274 13.90 16.09 24.54
N SER A 275 12.79 16.00 23.82
CA SER A 275 11.45 15.98 24.41
C SER A 275 11.25 14.78 25.35
N SER A 276 11.69 13.60 24.94
CA SER A 276 11.63 12.37 25.73
C SER A 276 12.44 12.50 27.04
N TRP A 277 13.63 13.10 26.94
CA TRP A 277 14.48 13.40 28.10
C TRP A 277 13.79 14.30 29.13
N PHE A 278 13.19 15.39 28.68
CA PHE A 278 12.48 16.30 29.58
C PHE A 278 11.23 15.66 30.21
N LEU A 279 10.49 14.84 29.47
CA LEU A 279 9.32 14.12 30.00
C LEU A 279 9.70 13.14 31.11
N ILE A 280 10.79 12.39 30.94
CA ILE A 280 11.27 11.45 31.94
C ILE A 280 11.77 12.18 33.19
N LEU A 281 12.48 13.29 33.02
CA LEU A 281 12.89 14.14 34.15
C LEU A 281 11.67 14.67 34.93
N ALA A 282 10.64 15.15 34.23
CA ALA A 282 9.41 15.62 34.85
C ALA A 282 8.67 14.49 35.58
N PHE A 283 8.58 13.30 34.96
CA PHE A 283 7.94 12.13 35.55
C PHE A 283 8.63 11.68 36.84
N TRP A 284 9.97 11.58 36.83
CA TRP A 284 10.75 11.23 38.03
C TRP A 284 10.68 12.29 39.13
N ARG A 285 10.42 13.56 38.80
CA ARG A 285 10.20 14.61 39.80
C ARG A 285 8.85 14.49 40.50
N TRP A 286 7.88 13.85 39.86
CA TRP A 286 6.51 13.71 40.37
C TRP A 286 6.32 12.43 41.20
N LEU A 287 7.13 11.39 40.96
CA LEU A 287 7.12 10.19 41.81
C LEU A 287 7.90 10.44 43.11
N PRO A 288 7.35 10.08 44.29
CA PRO A 288 8.11 10.13 45.54
C PRO A 288 9.31 9.18 45.45
N ASN A 289 10.52 9.71 45.64
CA ASN A 289 11.78 8.97 45.55
C ASN A 289 11.77 7.72 46.45
N PRO A 290 11.71 6.50 45.91
CA PRO A 290 11.69 5.28 46.72
C PRO A 290 13.08 4.66 46.91
N PHE A 291 14.14 5.22 46.32
CA PHE A 291 15.47 4.63 46.32
C PHE A 291 16.49 5.47 47.11
N PRO A 292 17.24 4.87 48.06
CA PRO A 292 18.44 5.50 48.59
C PRO A 292 19.46 5.67 47.45
N GLN A 293 20.07 6.85 47.40
CA GLN A 293 20.96 7.28 46.33
C GLN A 293 22.22 6.40 46.27
N SER A 294 22.29 5.45 45.34
CA SER A 294 23.56 4.75 45.07
C SER A 294 24.49 5.65 44.25
N PRO A 295 25.73 5.94 44.70
CA PRO A 295 26.64 6.79 43.97
C PRO A 295 27.38 6.02 42.87
N GLY A 296 27.07 6.29 41.60
CA GLY A 296 27.86 5.75 40.48
C GLY A 296 27.46 6.28 39.09
N PRO A 297 28.36 6.15 38.08
CA PRO A 297 28.12 6.54 36.69
C PRO A 297 27.03 5.69 36.01
N TRP A 298 26.74 4.50 36.55
CA TRP A 298 25.64 3.63 36.13
C TRP A 298 24.24 4.18 36.43
N ARG A 299 24.11 5.38 37.03
CA ARG A 299 22.83 6.09 37.21
C ARG A 299 22.25 6.65 35.92
N LEU A 300 23.11 7.00 34.96
CA LEU A 300 22.69 7.60 33.69
C LEU A 300 22.25 6.53 32.69
N ALA A 301 22.84 5.34 32.73
CA ALA A 301 22.52 4.23 31.84
C ALA A 301 21.03 3.85 31.80
N PRO A 302 20.33 3.60 32.94
CA PRO A 302 18.91 3.27 32.90
C PRO A 302 18.04 4.45 32.46
N ARG A 303 18.44 5.69 32.76
CA ARG A 303 17.72 6.90 32.31
C ARG A 303 17.84 7.08 30.80
N LEU A 304 19.05 6.95 30.26
CA LEU A 304 19.29 7.00 28.81
C LEU A 304 18.51 5.91 28.08
N LEU A 305 18.49 4.68 28.61
CA LEU A 305 17.70 3.58 28.04
C LEU A 305 16.19 3.90 28.03
N GLN A 306 15.65 4.42 29.14
CA GLN A 306 14.26 4.87 29.22
C GLN A 306 13.95 5.97 28.20
N THR A 307 14.88 6.92 28.00
CA THR A 307 14.70 8.03 27.06
C THR A 307 14.72 7.59 25.61
N ALA A 308 15.61 6.64 25.27
CA ALA A 308 15.67 6.04 23.95
C ALA A 308 14.40 5.22 23.67
N LEU A 309 13.93 4.44 24.64
CA LEU A 309 12.72 3.63 24.51
C LEU A 309 11.48 4.52 24.36
N LEU A 310 11.35 5.58 25.16
CA LEU A 310 10.22 6.51 25.05
C LEU A 310 10.26 7.30 23.74
N ALA A 311 11.44 7.73 23.28
CA ALA A 311 11.59 8.41 21.99
C ALA A 311 11.23 7.47 20.82
N PHE A 312 11.61 6.20 20.91
CA PHE A 312 11.23 5.17 19.94
C PHE A 312 9.71 4.95 19.93
N LEU A 313 9.08 4.81 21.10
CA LEU A 313 7.62 4.65 21.20
C LEU A 313 6.85 5.86 20.65
N LEU A 314 7.28 7.09 20.99
CA LEU A 314 6.70 8.32 20.46
C LEU A 314 6.87 8.40 18.93
N GLY A 315 8.07 8.09 18.43
CA GLY A 315 8.34 8.07 16.99
C GLY A 315 7.45 7.06 16.25
N ALA A 316 7.33 5.84 16.79
CA ALA A 316 6.51 4.79 16.20
C ALA A 316 5.00 5.06 16.29
N ALA A 317 4.54 5.76 17.33
CA ALA A 317 3.13 6.16 17.46
C ALA A 317 2.75 7.31 16.52
N LEU A 318 3.66 8.29 16.32
CA LEU A 318 3.41 9.42 15.43
C LEU A 318 3.68 9.09 13.94
N GLU A 319 4.52 8.10 13.65
CA GLU A 319 4.73 7.58 12.31
C GLU A 319 4.38 6.08 12.21
N PRO A 320 3.12 5.76 11.87
CA PRO A 320 2.71 4.36 11.67
C PRO A 320 3.44 3.68 10.49
N ALA A 321 4.10 4.47 9.63
CA ALA A 321 4.88 3.97 8.50
C ALA A 321 6.10 3.12 8.90
N TRP A 322 6.63 3.27 10.13
CA TRP A 322 7.77 2.45 10.60
C TRP A 322 7.34 1.02 10.97
N LEU A 323 6.08 0.84 11.39
CA LEU A 323 5.57 -0.40 11.96
C LEU A 323 4.83 -1.29 10.97
N HIS A 324 4.41 -0.75 9.83
CA HIS A 324 3.71 -1.51 8.81
C HIS A 324 4.64 -1.80 7.64
N PRO A 325 5.23 -3.01 7.56
CA PRO A 325 5.92 -3.42 6.34
C PRO A 325 4.92 -3.34 5.19
N ARG A 326 5.33 -2.67 4.10
CA ARG A 326 4.53 -2.47 2.90
C ARG A 326 4.01 -3.84 2.45
N PRO A 327 2.69 -4.09 2.45
CA PRO A 327 2.18 -5.35 1.93
C PRO A 327 2.58 -5.42 0.46
N LEU A 328 3.26 -6.50 0.08
CA LEU A 328 3.43 -6.86 -1.32
C LEU A 328 2.02 -6.96 -1.95
N PRO A 329 1.82 -6.46 -3.18
CA PRO A 329 0.52 -6.51 -3.84
C PRO A 329 0.07 -7.98 -3.91
N ARG A 330 -0.98 -8.31 -3.16
CA ARG A 330 -1.66 -9.60 -3.24
C ARG A 330 -2.58 -9.57 -4.44
N TYR A 331 -2.16 -10.21 -5.51
CA TYR A 331 -2.96 -10.40 -6.72
C TYR A 331 -4.24 -11.18 -6.37
N ARG A 332 -5.40 -10.54 -6.56
CA ARG A 332 -6.69 -11.23 -6.67
C ARG A 332 -7.13 -11.15 -8.12
N LEU A 333 -7.02 -12.27 -8.83
CA LEU A 333 -7.74 -12.49 -10.08
C LEU A 333 -9.23 -12.50 -9.75
N SER A 334 -9.96 -11.44 -10.09
CA SER A 334 -11.41 -11.46 -10.10
C SER A 334 -11.85 -11.53 -11.56
N LEU A 335 -12.03 -12.76 -12.05
CA LEU A 335 -12.68 -13.03 -13.31
C LEU A 335 -14.14 -13.31 -13.00
N ALA A 336 -15.01 -12.41 -13.46
CA ALA A 336 -16.46 -12.52 -13.49
C ALA A 336 -17.15 -12.82 -12.15
N GLU A 337 -17.87 -11.80 -11.66
CA GLU A 337 -18.95 -11.95 -10.70
C GLU A 337 -19.95 -13.01 -11.19
N THR A 338 -19.94 -14.18 -10.56
CA THR A 338 -21.16 -14.96 -10.43
C THR A 338 -22.07 -14.23 -9.43
N PRO A 339 -23.40 -14.21 -9.62
CA PRO A 339 -24.32 -13.52 -8.72
C PRO A 339 -24.54 -14.34 -7.44
N PHE A 340 -23.46 -14.72 -6.76
CA PHE A 340 -23.51 -15.18 -5.39
C PHE A 340 -22.88 -14.09 -4.54
N SER A 341 -23.75 -13.34 -3.86
CA SER A 341 -23.38 -12.29 -2.92
C SER A 341 -22.61 -12.92 -1.76
N ALA A 342 -21.32 -13.16 -1.95
CA ALA A 342 -20.39 -13.41 -0.88
C ALA A 342 -20.27 -12.09 -0.13
N LYS A 343 -20.95 -12.01 1.01
CA LYS A 343 -20.95 -10.91 1.96
C LYS A 343 -19.50 -10.62 2.33
N ASN A 344 -18.85 -9.73 1.58
CA ASN A 344 -17.53 -9.22 1.89
C ASN A 344 -17.66 -8.47 3.21
N GLN A 345 -17.30 -9.15 4.31
CA GLN A 345 -17.00 -8.47 5.57
C GLN A 345 -15.81 -7.56 5.27
N SER A 346 -16.13 -6.31 4.97
CA SER A 346 -15.24 -5.19 5.20
C SER A 346 -14.74 -5.34 6.63
N THR A 347 -13.46 -5.69 6.79
CA THR A 347 -12.72 -5.39 8.01
C THR A 347 -12.70 -3.88 8.11
N LYS A 348 -13.76 -3.34 8.73
CA LYS A 348 -13.84 -1.97 9.19
C LYS A 348 -12.53 -1.69 9.92
N GLY A 349 -11.73 -0.79 9.36
CA GLY A 349 -10.56 -0.27 10.04
C GLY A 349 -10.95 0.22 11.42
N ASN A 350 -10.08 -0.06 12.40
CA ASN A 350 -10.02 0.32 13.81
C ASN A 350 -10.90 1.52 14.27
N ALA A 351 -12.21 1.45 14.08
CA ALA A 351 -13.17 2.14 14.89
C ALA A 351 -13.33 1.26 16.12
N MET A 352 -12.82 1.72 17.26
CA MET A 352 -13.02 1.03 18.52
C MET A 352 -14.53 0.93 18.72
N ASP A 353 -15.09 -0.28 18.56
CA ASP A 353 -16.54 -0.48 18.71
C ASP A 353 -16.95 0.08 20.07
N PRO A 354 -18.03 0.89 20.16
CA PRO A 354 -18.43 1.53 21.41
C PRO A 354 -18.64 0.51 22.54
N THR A 355 -19.03 -0.71 22.21
CA THR A 355 -19.14 -1.84 23.12
C THR A 355 -17.80 -2.22 23.77
N ASN A 356 -16.69 -2.19 23.03
CA ASN A 356 -15.35 -2.48 23.56
C ASN A 356 -14.84 -1.38 24.49
N LEU A 357 -15.23 -0.13 24.23
CA LEU A 357 -14.88 1.00 25.10
C LEU A 357 -15.62 0.92 26.44
N ILE A 358 -16.90 0.51 26.41
CA ILE A 358 -17.72 0.32 27.61
C ILE A 358 -17.18 -0.83 28.47
N THR A 359 -16.85 -1.99 27.86
CA THR A 359 -16.30 -3.12 28.62
C THR A 359 -14.93 -2.78 29.22
N LEU A 360 -14.09 -2.05 28.49
CA LEU A 360 -12.82 -1.55 28.99
C LEU A 360 -13.00 -0.61 30.20
N ALA A 361 -13.98 0.31 30.14
CA ALA A 361 -14.28 1.22 31.24
C ALA A 361 -14.78 0.49 32.50
N ILE A 362 -15.59 -0.55 32.34
CA ILE A 362 -16.08 -1.39 33.46
C ILE A 362 -14.92 -2.11 34.14
N PHE A 363 -14.03 -2.75 33.37
CA PHE A 363 -12.86 -3.42 33.94
C PHE A 363 -11.91 -2.46 34.64
N LEU A 364 -11.69 -1.27 34.05
CA LEU A 364 -10.88 -0.24 34.70
C LEU A 364 -11.51 0.23 36.02
N GLY A 365 -12.83 0.47 36.03
CA GLY A 365 -13.56 0.85 37.25
C GLY A 365 -13.46 -0.20 38.36
N LEU A 366 -13.58 -1.48 38.00
CA LEU A 366 -13.44 -2.59 38.94
C LEU A 366 -12.02 -2.66 39.52
N GLN A 367 -10.99 -2.49 38.69
CA GLN A 367 -9.59 -2.46 39.14
C GLN A 367 -9.29 -1.27 40.05
N ILE A 368 -9.88 -0.10 39.78
CA ILE A 368 -9.80 1.08 40.68
C ILE A 368 -10.46 0.79 42.03
N ALA A 369 -11.60 0.09 42.05
CA ALA A 369 -12.27 -0.28 43.29
C ALA A 369 -11.42 -1.24 44.13
N VAL A 370 -10.84 -2.28 43.50
CA VAL A 370 -9.93 -3.23 44.16
C VAL A 370 -8.69 -2.52 44.69
N TYR A 371 -8.09 -1.62 43.90
CA TYR A 371 -6.98 -0.77 44.34
C TYR A 371 -7.35 0.04 45.60
N ARG A 372 -8.52 0.70 45.61
CA ARG A 372 -8.98 1.47 46.76
C ARG A 372 -9.21 0.60 47.99
N ILE A 373 -9.71 -0.63 47.84
CA ILE A 373 -9.88 -1.59 48.95
C ILE A 373 -8.50 -1.96 49.53
N CYS A 374 -7.54 -2.29 48.68
CA CYS A 374 -6.17 -2.60 49.09
C CYS A 374 -5.55 -1.43 49.88
N VAL A 375 -5.66 -0.21 49.36
CA VAL A 375 -5.11 0.98 50.03
C VAL A 375 -5.81 1.29 51.34
N ARG A 376 -7.14 1.15 51.42
CA ARG A 376 -7.88 1.32 52.67
C ARG A 376 -7.46 0.30 53.71
N ARG A 377 -7.30 -0.97 53.31
CA ARG A 377 -6.90 -2.05 54.22
C ARG A 377 -5.48 -1.83 54.76
N MET A 378 -4.54 -1.43 53.92
CA MET A 378 -3.20 -1.05 54.37
C MET A 378 -3.23 0.10 55.37
N ARG A 379 -4.02 1.17 55.11
CA ARG A 379 -4.15 2.29 56.06
C ARG A 379 -4.78 1.86 57.39
N GLN A 380 -5.71 0.91 57.38
CA GLN A 380 -6.26 0.34 58.60
C GLN A 380 -5.21 -0.43 59.40
N ILE A 381 -4.32 -1.18 58.74
CA ILE A 381 -3.23 -1.91 59.40
C ILE A 381 -2.16 -0.95 59.92
N GLU A 382 -1.84 0.11 59.17
CA GLU A 382 -0.89 1.14 59.57
C GLU A 382 -1.39 1.91 60.81
N ASN A 383 -2.65 2.35 60.80
CA ASN A 383 -3.27 3.13 61.89
C ASN A 383 -3.81 2.26 63.04
N GLY A 384 -3.82 0.93 62.89
CA GLY A 384 -4.31 0.01 63.91
C GLY A 384 -3.40 -0.04 65.15
N PRO A 385 -3.95 -0.29 66.34
CA PRO A 385 -3.16 -0.47 67.56
C PRO A 385 -2.43 -1.81 67.52
N GLY A 386 -1.11 -1.82 67.74
CA GLY A 386 -0.32 -3.05 67.80
C GLY A 386 1.18 -2.82 67.61
N ASP A 387 1.99 -3.77 68.08
CA ASP A 387 3.44 -3.78 67.91
C ASP A 387 3.83 -3.94 66.42
N THR A 388 4.99 -3.39 66.04
CA THR A 388 5.55 -3.41 64.68
C THR A 388 5.61 -4.82 64.10
N GLN A 389 5.93 -5.83 64.91
CA GLN A 389 5.97 -7.24 64.50
C GLN A 389 4.57 -7.81 64.20
N LEU A 390 3.54 -7.38 64.94
CA LEU A 390 2.15 -7.78 64.68
C LEU A 390 1.63 -7.13 63.39
N LYS A 391 2.00 -5.87 63.12
CA LYS A 391 1.66 -5.19 61.86
C LYS A 391 2.28 -5.87 60.64
N LEU A 392 3.52 -6.34 60.76
CA LEU A 392 4.18 -7.10 59.70
C LEU A 392 3.47 -8.43 59.43
N ARG A 393 3.10 -9.20 60.47
CA ARG A 393 2.36 -10.46 60.30
C ARG A 393 0.97 -10.26 59.71
N LEU A 394 0.26 -9.19 60.10
CA LEU A 394 -1.04 -8.84 59.51
C LEU A 394 -0.92 -8.47 58.04
N LEU A 395 0.15 -7.79 57.66
CA LEU A 395 0.41 -7.42 56.27
C LEU A 395 0.76 -8.65 55.42
N GLU A 396 1.48 -9.63 55.97
CA GLU A 396 1.74 -10.92 55.32
C GLU A 396 0.48 -11.78 55.18
N ASN A 397 -0.42 -11.74 56.16
CA ASN A 397 -1.69 -12.48 56.10
C ASN A 397 -2.63 -11.94 55.01
N GLU A 398 -2.56 -10.64 54.71
CA GLU A 398 -3.38 -9.97 53.71
C GLU A 398 -2.74 -9.97 52.30
N ASP A 399 -1.65 -10.73 52.08
CA ASP A 399 -0.95 -10.73 50.78
C ASP A 399 -1.83 -11.26 49.63
N ASN A 400 -2.73 -12.21 49.94
CA ASN A 400 -3.74 -12.70 48.99
C ASN A 400 -4.75 -11.61 48.58
N LEU A 401 -5.06 -10.66 49.49
CA LEU A 401 -5.90 -9.52 49.17
C LEU A 401 -5.16 -8.54 48.24
N PHE A 402 -3.84 -8.39 48.39
CA PHE A 402 -3.05 -7.56 47.48
C PHE A 402 -2.91 -8.16 46.08
N ASP A 403 -3.08 -9.48 45.93
CA ASP A 403 -3.17 -10.18 44.65
C ASP A 403 -4.60 -10.19 44.05
N ALA A 404 -5.59 -9.63 44.75
CA ALA A 404 -6.99 -9.56 44.28
C ALA A 404 -7.12 -8.91 42.89
N GLY A 405 -6.28 -7.92 42.55
CA GLY A 405 -6.29 -7.30 41.22
C GLY A 405 -6.01 -8.29 40.09
N LEU A 406 -5.12 -9.27 40.32
CA LEU A 406 -4.81 -10.33 39.37
C LEU A 406 -5.96 -11.34 39.25
N TYR A 407 -6.54 -11.77 40.38
CA TYR A 407 -7.68 -12.68 40.39
C TYR A 407 -8.89 -12.09 39.67
N VAL A 408 -9.15 -10.80 39.88
CA VAL A 408 -10.22 -10.07 39.19
C VAL A 408 -9.93 -9.95 37.69
N GLY A 409 -8.66 -9.74 37.29
CA GLY A 409 -8.26 -9.72 35.89
C GLY A 409 -8.52 -11.05 35.18
N ILE A 410 -8.07 -12.16 35.78
CA ILE A 410 -8.24 -13.52 35.26
C ILE A 410 -9.74 -13.88 35.21
N ALA A 411 -10.48 -13.61 36.28
CA ALA A 411 -11.93 -13.84 36.32
C ALA A 411 -12.65 -13.05 35.20
N GLY A 412 -12.26 -11.79 34.97
CA GLY A 412 -12.79 -10.97 33.88
C GLY A 412 -12.57 -11.61 32.50
N THR A 413 -11.40 -12.21 32.26
CA THR A 413 -11.14 -12.92 31.00
C THR A 413 -11.90 -14.24 30.87
N ALA A 414 -12.02 -15.01 31.96
CA ALA A 414 -12.80 -16.25 31.96
C ALA A 414 -14.28 -15.97 31.70
N THR A 415 -14.85 -14.95 32.34
CA THR A 415 -16.24 -14.52 32.11
C THR A 415 -16.45 -14.04 30.68
N ALA A 416 -15.49 -13.29 30.12
CA ALA A 416 -15.56 -12.84 28.72
C ALA A 416 -15.55 -14.02 27.73
N LEU A 417 -14.70 -15.03 27.97
CA LEU A 417 -14.67 -16.26 27.16
C LEU A 417 -15.98 -17.05 27.25
N VAL A 418 -16.58 -17.17 28.45
CA VAL A 418 -17.88 -17.85 28.62
C VAL A 418 -19.00 -17.10 27.90
N LEU A 419 -19.07 -15.77 28.04
CA LEU A 419 -20.07 -14.97 27.33
C LEU A 419 -19.90 -15.01 25.81
N GLN A 420 -18.66 -15.16 25.34
CA GLN A 420 -18.34 -15.38 23.93
C GLN A 420 -18.87 -16.72 23.42
N VAL A 421 -18.70 -17.81 24.18
CA VAL A 421 -19.22 -19.15 23.80
C VAL A 421 -20.75 -19.16 23.73
N ILE A 422 -21.41 -18.38 24.59
CA ILE A 422 -22.88 -18.26 24.61
C ILE A 422 -23.42 -17.33 23.49
N GLY A 423 -22.54 -16.63 22.76
CA GLY A 423 -22.91 -15.77 21.63
C GLY A 423 -23.51 -14.41 22.04
N LEU A 424 -23.37 -14.01 23.30
CA LEU A 424 -23.92 -12.75 23.83
C LEU A 424 -23.07 -11.52 23.47
N ILE A 425 -21.77 -11.69 23.23
CA ILE A 425 -20.82 -10.61 22.92
C ILE A 425 -19.97 -10.99 21.71
N GLN A 426 -19.71 -10.02 20.81
CA GLN A 426 -18.76 -10.19 19.71
C GLN A 426 -17.33 -10.36 20.25
N PRO A 427 -16.51 -11.25 19.67
CA PRO A 427 -15.18 -11.56 20.19
C PRO A 427 -14.24 -10.35 20.09
N SER A 428 -13.99 -9.65 21.20
CA SER A 428 -12.95 -8.63 21.28
C SER A 428 -11.78 -9.12 22.10
N LEU A 429 -10.81 -9.73 21.41
CA LEU A 429 -9.52 -10.14 21.98
C LEU A 429 -8.87 -8.99 22.78
N LEU A 430 -9.05 -7.75 22.33
CA LEU A 430 -8.55 -6.53 22.98
C LEU A 430 -9.07 -6.39 24.42
N ALA A 431 -10.37 -6.63 24.67
CA ALA A 431 -10.95 -6.46 26.01
C ALA A 431 -10.43 -7.52 27.00
N ALA A 432 -10.26 -8.76 26.53
CA ALA A 432 -9.69 -9.83 27.34
C ALA A 432 -8.22 -9.53 27.70
N TYR A 433 -7.39 -9.15 26.72
CA TYR A 433 -6.00 -8.80 26.99
C TYR A 433 -5.87 -7.55 27.89
N ALA A 434 -6.74 -6.56 27.71
CA ALA A 434 -6.74 -5.36 28.54
C ALA A 434 -7.11 -5.65 30.01
N SER A 435 -8.07 -6.55 30.29
CA SER A 435 -8.43 -6.94 31.66
C SER A 435 -7.25 -7.54 32.43
N ASN A 436 -6.50 -8.45 31.81
CA ASN A 436 -5.31 -9.04 32.41
C ASN A 436 -4.20 -8.00 32.62
N LEU A 437 -3.98 -7.12 31.64
CA LEU A 437 -2.99 -6.06 31.74
C LEU A 437 -3.30 -5.11 32.90
N PHE A 438 -4.55 -4.69 33.07
CA PHE A 438 -4.96 -3.85 34.20
C PHE A 438 -4.83 -4.56 35.54
N GLY A 439 -5.15 -5.85 35.62
CA GLY A 439 -4.95 -6.64 36.85
C GLY A 439 -3.48 -6.72 37.27
N ILE A 440 -2.59 -7.03 36.33
CA ILE A 440 -1.14 -7.06 36.56
C ILE A 440 -0.62 -5.69 36.98
N ALA A 441 -1.03 -4.62 36.27
CA ALA A 441 -0.62 -3.26 36.59
C ALA A 441 -1.08 -2.82 37.98
N CYS A 442 -2.32 -3.16 38.36
CA CYS A 442 -2.89 -2.85 39.68
C CYS A 442 -2.08 -3.49 40.80
N VAL A 443 -1.81 -4.80 40.72
CA VAL A 443 -1.01 -5.54 41.71
C VAL A 443 0.42 -5.00 41.77
N ALA A 444 1.04 -4.72 40.62
CA ALA A 444 2.38 -4.14 40.56
C ALA A 444 2.44 -2.78 41.28
N ILE A 445 1.44 -1.91 41.08
CA ILE A 445 1.39 -0.61 41.74
C ILE A 445 1.22 -0.75 43.27
N VAL A 446 0.35 -1.66 43.72
CA VAL A 446 0.12 -1.90 45.16
C VAL A 446 1.37 -2.49 45.81
N LYS A 447 1.92 -3.57 45.25
CA LYS A 447 3.05 -4.29 45.85
C LYS A 447 4.35 -3.50 45.81
N ILE A 448 4.69 -2.89 44.66
CA ILE A 448 5.98 -2.21 44.48
C ILE A 448 6.02 -0.87 45.20
N PHE A 449 4.96 -0.06 45.09
CA PHE A 449 5.00 1.29 45.66
C PHE A 449 4.51 1.35 47.10
N HIS A 450 3.46 0.61 47.45
CA HIS A 450 2.81 0.80 48.75
C HIS A 450 3.25 -0.25 49.77
N VAL A 451 3.08 -1.53 49.46
CA VAL A 451 3.43 -2.63 50.38
C VAL A 451 4.91 -2.63 50.68
N ARG A 452 5.78 -2.49 49.67
CA ARG A 452 7.23 -2.45 49.88
C ARG A 452 7.65 -1.25 50.73
N ALA A 453 7.10 -0.06 50.47
CA ALA A 453 7.43 1.13 51.26
C ALA A 453 6.99 0.99 52.73
N LEU A 454 5.81 0.40 52.97
CA LEU A 454 5.31 0.13 54.32
C LEU A 454 6.14 -0.95 55.04
N LYS A 455 6.48 -2.06 54.38
CA LYS A 455 7.37 -3.09 54.95
C LYS A 455 8.73 -2.49 55.32
N GLN A 456 9.31 -1.64 54.46
CA GLN A 456 10.57 -0.96 54.76
C GLN A 456 10.46 -0.01 55.96
N ARG A 457 9.37 0.75 56.10
CA ARG A 457 9.14 1.63 57.26
C ARG A 457 8.96 0.87 58.57
N LEU A 458 8.30 -0.29 58.53
CA LEU A 458 8.04 -1.13 59.71
C LEU A 458 9.26 -1.96 60.15
N LEU A 459 10.19 -2.25 59.21
CA LEU A 459 11.43 -2.99 59.49
C LEU A 459 12.54 -2.12 60.08
N ILE A 460 12.51 -0.80 59.83
CA ILE A 460 13.46 0.14 60.45
C ILE A 460 12.95 0.41 61.87
N PRO A 461 13.66 -0.02 62.94
CA PRO A 461 13.23 0.27 64.29
C PRO A 461 13.20 1.79 64.51
N PRO A 462 12.22 2.34 65.24
CA PRO A 462 12.28 3.74 65.64
C PRO A 462 13.58 3.94 66.43
N GLU A 463 14.39 4.92 66.02
CA GLU A 463 15.50 5.41 66.85
C GLU A 463 14.92 5.70 68.24
N LYS A 464 15.42 4.98 69.25
CA LYS A 464 15.14 5.30 70.65
C LYS A 464 15.65 6.72 70.89
N LYS A 465 14.73 7.67 71.04
CA LYS A 465 15.02 8.94 71.71
C LYS A 465 15.06 8.73 73.21
#